data_AF-A0ABD5DX03-F1
#
_entry.id   AF-A0ABD5DX03-F1
#
_cell.length_a   1.000
_cell.length_b   1.000
_cell.length_c   1.000
_cell.angle_alpha   90.00
_cell.angle_beta   90.00
_cell.angle_gamma   90.00
#
_symmetry.space_group_name_H-M   'P 1'
#
loop_
_entity.id
_entity.type
_entity.pdbx_description
1 polymer ?
#
loop_
_entity_poly.entity_id
_entity_poly.type
_entity_poly.pdbx_seq_one_letter_code
_entity_poly.pdbx_strand_id
1 'polypeptide(L)'
;PYHPGKLNKIFITHLHGDHLFGLPGLLCSRSMQGNSLPLTLYGPKGLKEFVETALRLSGSWTDFPLTIIEVGPGLVFDEEGYRVTAY
;
A
#
# COMPACT_ATOMS: atom_id res chain seq x y z
N PRO A 1 7.63 -9.23 19.17
CA PRO A 1 6.45 -9.49 18.31
C PRO A 1 6.02 -8.21 17.56
N TYR A 2 5.94 -8.27 16.23
CA TYR A 2 5.45 -7.14 15.43
C TYR A 2 3.91 -7.08 15.50
N HIS A 3 3.36 -5.88 15.64
CA HIS A 3 1.91 -5.67 15.62
C HIS A 3 1.51 -5.16 14.22
N PRO A 4 0.80 -5.95 13.40
CA PRO A 4 0.43 -5.56 12.03
C PRO A 4 -0.30 -4.21 11.97
N GLY A 5 -1.01 -3.87 13.05
CA GLY A 5 -1.73 -2.61 13.17
C GLY A 5 -0.86 -1.35 13.12
N LYS A 6 0.44 -1.45 13.46
CA LYS A 6 1.36 -0.30 13.41
C LYS A 6 1.86 0.04 12.00
N LEU A 7 1.64 -0.84 11.02
CA LEU A 7 1.99 -0.58 9.63
C LEU A 7 1.10 0.53 9.07
N ASN A 8 1.69 1.61 8.57
CA ASN A 8 0.96 2.75 8.02
C ASN A 8 1.45 3.17 6.62
N LYS A 9 2.57 2.62 6.15
CA LYS A 9 3.16 2.92 4.83
C LYS A 9 3.77 1.66 4.23
N ILE A 10 3.57 1.43 2.93
CA ILE A 10 4.17 0.34 2.15
C ILE A 10 4.78 0.93 0.88
N PHE A 11 6.03 0.56 0.57
CA PHE A 11 6.75 1.00 -0.62
C PHE A 11 6.98 -0.20 -1.54
N ILE A 12 6.48 -0.12 -2.77
CA ILE A 12 6.60 -1.16 -3.80
C ILE A 12 7.66 -0.73 -4.80
N THR A 13 8.66 -1.59 -5.00
CA THR A 13 9.82 -1.29 -5.87
C THR A 13 9.46 -1.37 -7.35
N HIS A 14 8.73 -2.41 -7.76
CA HIS A 14 8.27 -2.64 -9.13
C HIS A 14 7.05 -3.57 -9.15
N LEU A 15 6.37 -3.69 -10.29
CA LEU A 15 5.09 -4.40 -10.40
C LEU A 15 5.20 -5.89 -10.77
N HIS A 16 6.36 -6.52 -10.54
CA HIS A 16 6.46 -7.97 -10.71
C HIS A 16 5.71 -8.70 -9.59
N GLY A 17 5.15 -9.86 -9.93
CA GLY A 17 4.22 -10.58 -9.07
C GLY A 17 4.80 -11.04 -7.72
N ASP A 18 6.09 -11.35 -7.68
CA ASP A 18 6.84 -11.71 -6.48
C ASP A 18 6.99 -10.54 -5.47
N HIS A 19 6.79 -9.31 -5.93
CA HIS A 19 6.76 -8.11 -5.09
C HIS A 19 5.36 -7.49 -4.90
N LEU A 20 4.35 -8.00 -5.62
CA LEU A 20 3.05 -7.34 -5.73
C LEU A 20 1.85 -8.21 -5.32
N PHE A 21 1.87 -9.51 -5.61
CA PHE A 21 0.66 -10.35 -5.52
C PHE A 21 0.16 -10.60 -4.09
N GLY A 22 1.01 -10.41 -3.08
CA GLY A 22 0.58 -10.47 -1.67
C GLY A 22 -0.22 -9.24 -1.21
N LEU A 23 -0.13 -8.12 -1.93
CA LEU A 23 -0.68 -6.84 -1.50
C LEU A 23 -2.22 -6.86 -1.33
N PRO A 24 -3.03 -7.37 -2.28
CA PRO A 24 -4.48 -7.37 -2.11
C PRO A 24 -4.93 -8.20 -0.90
N GLY A 25 -4.32 -9.37 -0.70
CA GLY A 25 -4.61 -10.22 0.45
C GLY A 25 -4.29 -9.56 1.79
N LEU A 26 -3.18 -8.80 1.85
CA LEU A 26 -2.80 -8.02 3.03
C LEU A 26 -3.81 -6.90 3.34
N LEU A 27 -4.31 -6.19 2.32
CA LEU A 27 -5.31 -5.14 2.49
C LEU A 27 -6.65 -5.70 3.01
N CYS A 28 -7.13 -6.79 2.43
CA CYS A 28 -8.36 -7.45 2.87
C CYS A 28 -8.24 -7.97 4.31
N SER A 29 -7.11 -8.63 4.63
CA SER A 29 -6.85 -9.14 5.98
C SER A 29 -6.82 -8.02 7.02
N ARG A 30 -6.21 -6.88 6.69
CA ARG A 30 -6.20 -5.69 7.56
C ARG A 30 -7.61 -5.15 7.79
N SER A 31 -8.45 -5.09 6.74
CA SER A 31 -9.84 -4.65 6.85
C SER A 31 -10.63 -5.56 7.78
N MET A 32 -10.54 -6.88 7.56
CA MET A 32 -11.25 -7.88 8.37
C MET A 32 -10.85 -7.87 9.85
N GLN A 33 -9.62 -7.45 10.16
CA GLN A 33 -9.15 -7.30 11.54
C GLN A 33 -9.69 -6.04 12.23
N GLY A 34 -10.46 -5.20 11.52
CA GLY A 34 -11.03 -3.96 12.08
C GLY A 34 -9.99 -2.88 12.35
N ASN A 35 -8.82 -2.94 11.70
CA ASN A 35 -7.82 -1.89 11.86
C ASN A 35 -8.17 -0.67 11.01
N SER A 36 -8.69 0.37 11.66
CA SER A 36 -9.11 1.62 11.04
C SER A 36 -7.98 2.64 10.80
N LEU A 37 -6.74 2.33 11.18
CA LEU A 37 -5.62 3.25 11.00
C LEU A 37 -5.28 3.43 9.50
N PRO A 38 -5.03 4.68 9.05
CA PRO A 38 -4.69 4.96 7.65
C PRO A 38 -3.48 4.17 7.15
N LEU A 39 -3.52 3.83 5.86
CA LEU A 39 -2.43 3.17 5.15
C LEU A 39 -2.13 3.89 3.84
N THR A 40 -0.87 4.22 3.60
CA THR A 40 -0.41 4.80 2.33
C THR A 40 0.45 3.80 1.57
N LEU A 41 0.12 3.57 0.30
CA LEU A 41 0.92 2.79 -0.63
C LEU A 41 1.70 3.74 -1.54
N TYR A 42 2.99 3.48 -1.68
CA TYR A 42 3.86 4.16 -2.64
C TYR A 42 4.38 3.12 -3.63
N GLY A 43 4.40 3.44 -4.92
CA GLY A 43 5.02 2.56 -5.92
C GLY A 43 4.91 3.12 -7.34
N PRO A 44 5.39 2.40 -8.35
CA PRO A 44 5.40 2.90 -9.72
C PRO A 44 3.98 3.00 -10.31
N LYS A 45 3.90 3.70 -11.45
CA LYS A 45 2.69 3.77 -12.28
C LYS A 45 2.12 2.37 -12.55
N GLY A 46 0.81 2.20 -12.30
CA GLY A 46 0.09 0.93 -12.43
C GLY A 46 -0.24 0.28 -11.09
N LEU A 47 0.38 0.72 -9.98
CA LEU A 47 0.05 0.22 -8.64
C LEU A 47 -1.42 0.48 -8.29
N LYS A 48 -1.92 1.68 -8.60
CA LYS A 48 -3.30 2.05 -8.28
C LYS A 48 -4.29 1.16 -9.03
N GLU A 49 -4.09 1.02 -10.34
CA GLU A 49 -4.92 0.17 -11.20
C GLU A 49 -4.95 -1.29 -10.72
N PHE A 50 -3.78 -1.83 -10.34
CA PHE A 50 -3.67 -3.18 -9.81
C PHE A 50 -4.50 -3.37 -8.53
N VAL A 51 -4.33 -2.49 -7.55
CA VAL A 51 -5.04 -2.59 -6.24
C VAL A 51 -6.54 -2.41 -6.43
N GLU A 52 -6.96 -1.37 -7.14
CA GLU A 52 -8.39 -1.09 -7.38
C GLU A 52 -9.05 -2.22 -8.17
N THR A 53 -8.37 -2.76 -9.18
CA THR A 53 -8.89 -3.89 -9.96
C THR A 53 -9.00 -5.15 -9.12
N ALA A 54 -7.99 -5.47 -8.31
CA ALA A 54 -8.01 -6.65 -7.45
C ALA A 54 -9.18 -6.57 -6.46
N LEU A 55 -9.34 -5.45 -5.75
CA LEU A 55 -10.44 -5.25 -4.79
C LEU A 55 -11.81 -5.27 -5.46
N ARG A 56 -11.96 -4.58 -6.59
CA ARG A 56 -13.23 -4.53 -7.34
C ARG A 56 -13.65 -5.91 -7.83
N LEU A 57 -12.73 -6.67 -8.44
CA LEU A 57 -13.05 -7.99 -9.00
C LEU A 57 -13.34 -9.03 -7.91
N SER A 58 -12.71 -8.92 -6.74
CA SER A 58 -12.97 -9.81 -5.60
C SER A 58 -14.17 -9.38 -4.75
N GLY A 59 -14.84 -8.27 -5.08
CA GLY A 59 -15.92 -7.71 -4.27
C GLY A 59 -15.46 -7.29 -2.87
N SER A 60 -14.21 -6.86 -2.75
CA SER A 60 -13.57 -6.46 -1.50
C SER A 60 -13.50 -4.94 -1.35
N TRP A 61 -13.33 -4.49 -0.10
CA TRP A 61 -13.20 -3.07 0.26
C TRP A 61 -12.24 -2.93 1.44
N THR A 62 -11.96 -1.68 1.82
CA THR A 62 -11.16 -1.34 3.00
C THR A 62 -11.98 -0.49 3.96
N ASP A 63 -12.09 -0.93 5.21
CA ASP A 63 -12.74 -0.21 6.32
C ASP A 63 -11.79 0.79 7.00
N PHE A 64 -10.72 1.18 6.30
CA PHE A 64 -9.72 2.15 6.71
C PHE A 64 -9.37 3.09 5.54
N PRO A 65 -8.87 4.31 5.81
CA PRO A 65 -8.40 5.21 4.76
C PRO A 65 -7.18 4.62 4.04
N LEU A 66 -7.35 4.31 2.75
CA LEU A 66 -6.28 3.84 1.87
C LEU A 66 -5.91 4.94 0.87
N THR A 67 -4.66 5.39 0.91
CA THR A 67 -4.11 6.34 -0.05
C THR A 67 -3.08 5.63 -0.92
N ILE A 68 -3.16 5.80 -2.25
CA ILE A 68 -2.20 5.23 -3.20
C ILE A 68 -1.52 6.38 -3.94
N ILE A 69 -0.19 6.44 -3.85
CA ILE A 69 0.65 7.47 -4.44
C ILE A 69 1.58 6.79 -5.45
N GLU A 70 1.34 7.06 -6.73
CA GLU A 70 2.23 6.60 -7.80
C GLU A 70 3.43 7.54 -7.89
N VAL A 71 4.64 7.00 -7.78
CA VAL A 71 5.89 7.75 -7.71
C VAL A 71 6.87 7.35 -8.80
N GLY A 72 7.73 8.29 -9.16
CA GLY A 72 8.89 8.08 -10.03
C GLY A 72 10.19 8.37 -9.28
N PRO A 73 11.33 8.43 -9.99
CA PRO A 73 12.62 8.79 -9.40
C PRO A 73 12.55 10.15 -8.69
N GLY A 74 13.21 10.25 -7.52
CA GLY A 74 13.25 11.46 -6.72
C GLY A 74 12.57 11.32 -5.35
N LEU A 75 12.23 12.46 -4.75
CA LEU A 75 11.67 12.52 -3.40
C LEU A 75 10.25 11.94 -3.38
N VAL A 76 10.05 10.87 -2.59
CA VAL A 76 8.77 10.14 -2.46
C VAL A 76 8.02 10.56 -1.20
N PHE A 77 8.75 10.81 -0.12
CA PHE A 77 8.18 11.11 1.20
C PHE A 77 9.17 11.94 2.02
N ASP A 78 8.67 12.98 2.70
CA ASP A 78 9.45 13.88 3.55
C ASP A 78 8.57 14.39 4.71
N GLU A 79 8.69 13.78 5.88
CA GLU A 79 8.05 14.21 7.13
C GLU A 79 9.06 14.15 8.28
N GLU A 80 8.76 14.82 9.40
CA GLU A 80 9.63 14.81 10.59
C GLU A 80 10.00 13.38 10.99
N GLY A 81 11.30 13.09 10.92
CA GLY A 81 11.91 11.80 11.31
C GLY A 81 12.40 10.95 10.15
N TYR A 82 11.83 11.05 8.94
CA TYR A 82 12.24 10.21 7.81
C TYR A 82 12.07 10.87 6.45
N ARG A 83 13.05 10.65 5.57
CA ARG A 83 13.00 10.99 4.15
C ARG A 83 13.17 9.73 3.31
N VAL A 84 12.36 9.59 2.26
CA VAL A 84 12.44 8.49 1.29
C VAL A 84 12.63 9.04 -0.12
N THR A 85 13.65 8.55 -0.81
CA THR A 85 13.98 8.90 -2.19
C THR A 85 14.03 7.63 -3.03
N ALA A 86 13.32 7.61 -4.16
CA ALA A 86 13.40 6.55 -5.16
C ALA A 86 14.53 6.82 -6.16
N TYR A 87 15.25 5.77 -6.52
CA TYR A 87 16.34 5.77 -7.50
C TYR A 87 16.06 4.74 -8.59
#